data_AF-A0A756I4S7-F1
#
_entry.id   AF-A0A756I4S7-F1
#
_cell.length_a   1.000
_cell.length_b   1.000
_cell.length_c   1.000
_cell.angle_alpha   90.00
_cell.angle_beta   90.00
_cell.angle_gamma   90.00
#
_symmetry.space_group_name_H-M   'P 1'
#
loop_
_entity.id
_entity.type
_entity.pdbx_description
1 polymer ?
#
loop_
_entity_poly.entity_id
_entity_poly.type
_entity_poly.pdbx_seq_one_letter_code
_entity_poly.pdbx_strand_id
1 'polypeptide(L)'
;MKDEKNTDVITLAVAGSAVRFTPTESIYNKFVNEMTMDNKISPAKNYLMRCVHPEDKEVLEKVINRPGAAMQIAAKLNEEFVVDLDVTVKK
;
A
#
# COMPACT_ATOMS: atom_id res chain seq x y z
N MET A 1 5.29 -26.12 13.39
CA MET A 1 4.11 -25.41 12.87
C MET A 1 4.09 -24.02 13.47
N LYS A 2 4.40 -23.02 12.65
CA LYS A 2 3.96 -21.63 12.70
C LYS A 2 4.77 -20.92 11.62
N ASP A 3 4.18 -20.88 10.43
CA ASP A 3 4.65 -20.10 9.31
C ASP A 3 4.75 -18.63 9.75
N GLU A 4 5.93 -18.22 10.19
CA GLU A 4 6.29 -16.83 10.41
C GLU A 4 6.50 -16.22 9.02
N LYS A 5 5.39 -15.98 8.31
CA LYS A 5 5.42 -15.20 7.09
C LYS A 5 5.99 -13.84 7.45
N ASN A 6 7.19 -13.58 6.94
CA ASN A 6 7.88 -12.31 7.02
C ASN A 6 6.88 -11.22 6.61
N THR A 7 6.28 -10.58 7.61
CA THR A 7 5.34 -9.49 7.36
C THR A 7 6.24 -8.28 7.27
N ASP A 8 6.76 -8.00 6.08
CA ASP A 8 7.63 -6.85 5.84
C ASP A 8 6.82 -5.57 6.13
N VAL A 9 6.97 -5.08 7.37
CA VAL A 9 6.33 -3.85 7.82
C VAL A 9 7.08 -2.70 7.17
N ILE A 10 6.47 -2.09 6.17
CA ILE A 10 6.99 -0.92 5.48
C ILE A 10 6.56 0.33 6.25
N THR A 11 7.52 1.08 6.77
CA THR A 11 7.23 2.33 7.50
C THR A 11 7.46 3.52 6.57
N LEU A 12 6.40 4.27 6.28
CA LEU A 12 6.47 5.48 5.44
C LEU A 12 6.28 6.73 6.29
N ALA A 13 7.08 7.76 6.02
CA ALA A 13 6.90 9.09 6.60
C ALA A 13 5.84 9.87 5.82
N VAL A 14 4.64 9.96 6.37
CA VAL A 14 3.49 10.64 5.76
C VAL A 14 3.20 11.92 6.53
N ALA A 15 3.36 13.07 5.87
CA ALA A 15 3.10 14.40 6.47
C ALA A 15 3.82 14.67 7.80
N GLY A 16 5.03 14.12 7.97
CA GLY A 16 5.82 14.24 9.20
C GLY A 16 5.49 13.23 10.30
N SER A 17 4.57 12.30 10.05
CA SER A 17 4.26 11.17 10.94
C SER A 17 4.72 9.85 10.32
N ALA A 18 5.26 8.94 11.14
CA ALA A 18 5.58 7.60 10.70
C ALA A 18 4.30 6.75 10.67
N VAL A 19 4.02 6.10 9.54
CA VAL A 19 2.86 5.22 9.35
C VAL A 19 3.37 3.86 8.90
N ARG A 20 3.01 2.81 9.64
CA ARG A 20 3.40 1.43 9.33
C ARG A 20 2.36 0.79 8.42
N PHE A 21 2.85 0.13 7.39
CA PHE A 21 2.06 -0.60 6.42
C PHE A 21 2.55 -2.04 6.30
N THR A 22 1.62 -2.97 6.17
CA THR A 22 1.84 -4.38 5.92
C THR A 22 1.16 -4.77 4.61
N PRO A 23 1.71 -4.34 3.45
CA PRO A 23 1.20 -4.77 2.17
C PRO A 23 1.40 -6.28 2.00
N THR A 24 0.48 -6.92 1.29
CA THR A 24 0.56 -8.33 0.94
C THR A 24 0.11 -8.50 -0.50
N GLU A 25 0.55 -9.57 -1.16
CA GLU A 25 0.15 -9.86 -2.55
C GLU A 25 -1.37 -9.91 -2.71
N SER A 26 -2.10 -10.48 -1.74
CA SER A 26 -3.58 -10.49 -1.78
C SER A 26 -4.18 -9.09 -1.72
N ILE A 27 -3.65 -8.20 -0.87
CA ILE A 27 -4.16 -6.83 -0.76
C ILE A 27 -3.82 -6.04 -2.04
N TYR A 28 -2.62 -6.22 -2.59
CA TYR A 28 -2.18 -5.60 -3.84
C TYR A 28 -2.99 -6.09 -5.05
N ASN A 29 -3.16 -7.40 -5.23
CA ASN A 29 -3.98 -7.96 -6.31
C ASN A 29 -5.42 -7.46 -6.25
N LYS A 30 -5.97 -7.35 -5.04
CA LYS A 30 -7.30 -6.79 -4.85
C LYS A 30 -7.36 -5.31 -5.22
N PHE A 31 -6.34 -4.53 -4.89
CA PHE A 31 -6.22 -3.14 -5.32
C PHE A 31 -6.20 -3.02 -6.85
N VAL A 32 -5.35 -3.79 -7.53
CA VAL A 32 -5.26 -3.79 -9.01
C VAL A 32 -6.60 -4.17 -9.65
N ASN A 33 -7.29 -5.19 -9.12
CA ASN A 33 -8.61 -5.61 -9.61
C ASN A 33 -9.72 -4.57 -9.33
N GLU A 34 -9.59 -3.78 -8.26
CA GLU A 34 -10.53 -2.71 -7.93
C GLU A 34 -10.26 -1.42 -8.73
N MET A 35 -9.08 -1.25 -9.35
CA MET A 35 -8.75 -0.09 -10.18
C MET A 35 -9.55 -0.08 -11.48
N THR A 36 -10.45 0.89 -11.62
CA THR A 36 -11.18 1.15 -12.87
C THR A 36 -10.68 2.44 -13.54
N MET A 37 -10.99 2.65 -14.83
CA MET A 37 -10.58 3.86 -15.54
C MET A 37 -11.18 5.14 -14.93
N ASP A 38 -12.43 5.06 -14.46
CA ASP A 38 -13.16 6.19 -13.90
C ASP A 38 -12.90 6.42 -12.39
N ASN A 39 -12.41 5.40 -11.66
CA ASN A 39 -12.17 5.54 -10.22
C ASN A 39 -10.89 4.84 -9.77
N LYS A 40 -9.79 5.61 -9.77
CA LYS A 40 -8.47 5.17 -9.27
C LYS A 40 -8.20 5.61 -7.83
N ILE A 41 -8.97 6.57 -7.30
CA ILE A 41 -8.75 7.10 -5.95
C ILE A 41 -9.35 6.19 -4.88
N SER A 42 -10.60 5.75 -5.03
CA SER A 42 -11.23 4.87 -4.03
C SER A 42 -10.44 3.57 -3.80
N PRO A 43 -9.95 2.88 -4.85
CA PRO A 43 -9.12 1.68 -4.68
C PRO A 43 -7.81 1.98 -3.95
N ALA A 44 -7.14 3.09 -4.26
CA ALA A 44 -5.90 3.48 -3.57
C ALA A 44 -6.15 3.75 -2.07
N LYS A 45 -7.28 4.37 -1.73
CA LYS A 45 -7.67 4.58 -0.33
C LYS A 45 -7.90 3.26 0.38
N ASN A 46 -8.69 2.38 -0.21
CA ASN A 46 -8.99 1.06 0.36
C ASN A 46 -7.73 0.22 0.52
N TYR A 47 -6.82 0.26 -0.46
CA TYR A 47 -5.53 -0.40 -0.42
C TYR A 47 -4.73 0.01 0.81
N LEU A 48 -4.51 1.31 0.98
CA LEU A 48 -3.74 1.84 2.11
C LEU A 48 -4.41 1.55 3.45
N MET A 49 -5.74 1.65 3.54
CA MET A 49 -6.50 1.31 4.76
C MET A 49 -6.42 -0.17 5.15
N ARG A 50 -6.22 -1.05 4.17
CA ARG A 50 -6.02 -2.49 4.39
C ARG A 50 -4.58 -2.81 4.78
N CYS A 51 -3.62 -2.06 4.25
CA CYS A 51 -2.21 -2.23 4.57
C CYS A 51 -1.84 -1.58 5.91
N VAL A 52 -2.45 -0.48 6.31
CA VAL A 52 -2.02 0.31 7.47
C VAL A 52 -2.22 -0.44 8.79
N HIS A 53 -1.27 -0.25 9.71
CA HIS A 53 -1.37 -0.73 11.08
C HIS A 53 -2.54 -0.05 11.80
N PRO A 54 -3.34 -0.77 12.62
CA PRO A 54 -4.53 -0.21 13.28
C PRO A 54 -4.25 1.04 14.11
N GLU A 55 -3.07 1.14 14.74
CA GLU A 55 -2.67 2.32 15.51
C GLU A 55 -2.41 3.55 14.64
N ASP A 56 -1.98 3.35 13.39
CA ASP A 56 -1.62 4.44 12.49
C ASP A 56 -2.78 4.79 11.53
N LYS A 57 -3.93 4.08 11.64
CA LYS A 57 -5.13 4.32 10.83
C LYS A 57 -5.60 5.76 10.92
N GLU A 58 -5.76 6.30 12.12
CA GLU A 58 -6.26 7.66 12.31
C GLU A 58 -5.35 8.71 11.66
N VAL A 59 -4.04 8.49 11.71
CA VAL A 59 -3.05 9.36 11.07
C VAL A 59 -3.22 9.29 9.55
N LEU A 60 -3.34 8.08 9.00
CA LEU A 60 -3.59 7.89 7.59
C LEU A 60 -4.91 8.53 7.16
N GLU A 61 -6.02 8.34 7.89
CA GLU A 61 -7.32 8.93 7.55
C GLU A 61 -7.26 10.46 7.43
N LYS A 62 -6.52 11.10 8.35
CA LYS A 62 -6.33 12.57 8.32
C LYS A 62 -5.58 13.03 7.07
N VAL A 63 -4.67 12.22 6.53
CA VAL A 63 -3.86 12.59 5.36
C VAL A 63 -4.49 12.13 4.04
N ILE A 64 -5.12 10.97 4.02
CA ILE A 64 -5.67 10.33 2.82
C ILE A 64 -6.87 11.08 2.21
N ASN A 65 -7.48 11.97 3.00
CA ASN A 65 -8.52 12.88 2.54
C ASN A 65 -7.98 14.02 1.67
N ARG A 66 -6.66 14.26 1.67
CA ARG A 66 -6.04 15.25 0.79
C ARG A 66 -6.04 14.74 -0.67
N PRO A 67 -6.33 15.60 -1.65
CA PRO A 67 -6.26 15.23 -3.06
C PRO A 67 -4.84 14.78 -3.42
N GLY A 68 -4.71 13.65 -4.09
CA GLY A 68 -3.43 13.07 -4.51
C GLY A 68 -2.67 12.29 -3.42
N ALA A 69 -2.94 12.50 -2.13
CA ALA A 69 -2.18 11.85 -1.05
C ALA A 69 -2.30 10.31 -1.08
N ALA A 70 -3.51 9.79 -1.28
CA ALA A 70 -3.73 8.35 -1.38
C ALA A 70 -2.91 7.70 -2.52
N MET A 71 -2.80 8.36 -3.67
CA MET A 71 -1.98 7.85 -4.77
C MET A 71 -0.49 7.96 -4.47
N GLN A 72 -0.03 9.06 -3.87
CA GLN A 72 1.39 9.24 -3.53
C GLN A 72 1.87 8.19 -2.52
N ILE A 73 1.09 7.95 -1.46
CA ILE A 73 1.44 6.95 -0.44
C ILE A 73 1.37 5.55 -1.05
N ALA A 74 0.34 5.24 -1.85
CA ALA A 74 0.24 3.93 -2.51
C ALA A 74 1.40 3.68 -3.49
N ALA A 75 1.82 4.70 -4.25
CA ALA A 75 2.98 4.62 -5.13
C ALA A 75 4.26 4.32 -4.33
N LYS A 76 4.54 5.10 -3.28
CA LYS A 76 5.71 4.88 -2.41
C LYS A 76 5.69 3.52 -1.72
N LEU A 77 4.53 3.08 -1.25
CA LEU A 77 4.37 1.77 -0.63
C LEU A 77 4.65 0.65 -1.64
N ASN A 78 4.15 0.79 -2.86
CA ASN A 78 4.35 -0.18 -3.92
C ASN A 78 5.78 -0.17 -4.45
N GLU A 79 6.46 0.98 -4.49
CA GLU A 79 7.89 1.05 -4.82
C GLU A 79 8.70 0.17 -3.86
N GLU A 80 8.46 0.27 -2.55
CA GLU A 80 9.14 -0.53 -1.53
C GLU A 80 8.67 -2.00 -1.48
N PHE A 81 7.39 -2.25 -1.78
CA PHE A 81 6.81 -3.60 -1.78
C PHE A 81 7.12 -4.41 -3.05
N VAL A 82 7.25 -3.74 -4.20
CA VAL A 82 7.43 -4.35 -5.53
C VAL A 82 8.89 -4.21 -5.99
N VAL A 83 9.86 -4.15 -5.06
CA VAL A 83 11.28 -4.13 -5.42
C VAL A 83 11.67 -5.46 -6.09
N ASP A 84 11.81 -5.36 -7.41
CA ASP A 84 12.43 -6.27 -8.39
C ASP A 84 11.96 -7.73 -8.45
N LEU A 85 10.86 -7.94 -9.17
CA LEU A 85 10.74 -9.13 -10.02
C LEU A 85 11.49 -8.83 -11.33
N ASP A 86 12.76 -9.23 -11.40
CA ASP A 86 13.59 -9.22 -12.61
C ASP A 86 13.00 -10.25 -13.62
N VAL A 87 11.88 -9.91 -14.25
CA VAL A 87 11.20 -10.79 -15.21
C VAL A 87 11.95 -10.75 -16.53
N THR A 88 12.99 -11.58 -16.65
CA THR A 88 13.66 -11.80 -17.93
C THR A 88 12.89 -12.83 -18.77
N VAL A 89 12.44 -12.46 -19.98
CA VAL A 89 11.85 -13.41 -20.94
C VAL A 89 12.95 -14.34 -21.46
N LYS A 90 12.88 -15.65 -21.14
CA LYS A 90 13.70 -16.66 -21.81
C LYS A 90 13.08 -17.00 -23.17
N LYS A 91 13.85 -16.79 -24.23
CA LYS A 91 13.61 -17.36 -25.56
C LYS A 91 14.38 -18.66 -25.72
#